data_AF-A0A4R8VAE6-F1
#
_entry.id   AF-A0A4R8VAE6-F1
#
_cell.length_a   1.000
_cell.length_b   1.000
_cell.length_c   1.000
_cell.angle_alpha   90.00
_cell.angle_beta   90.00
_cell.angle_gamma   90.00
#
_symmetry.space_group_name_H-M   'P 1'
#
loop_
_entity.id
_entity.type
_entity.pdbx_description
1 polymer ?
#
loop_
_entity_poly.entity_id
_entity_poly.type
_entity_poly.pdbx_seq_one_letter_code
_entity_poly.pdbx_strand_id
1 'polypeptide(L)'
;MVADLIVVIIITTEDIVAVNLEPPKVAAPYWNEIGDFISTAVEEAGPAIPYRQGELLRAATGLTLWAWQTAGLPLERDVIFRRHTIERFVAEGLAHYTNSGRTTRRSQLLRMAEFLLGPKVMPPRMRPIGLPEALAPYTHEQLASFKSWAATQSPHDRRVNAEVLLSLGFGAGLAAREITNLRVGDIRLDDRGVLVEIRGDRPRAVPLLHEWEPALITFVKEHRSTDWAFLPGRTKVYKNVITNFIYWSGTTEETPQTPRMRSTWIVHHLTSGVHVVPLLRAAGVQSLEALARYVKYVPEVDPDNARAALRGCGL
;
A
#
# COMPACT_ATOMS: atom_id res chain seq x y z
N MET A 1 -11.15 22.66 42.10
CA MET A 1 -9.72 23.02 42.20
C MET A 1 -8.96 21.77 42.59
N VAL A 2 -8.40 21.06 41.61
CA VAL A 2 -7.37 20.05 41.83
C VAL A 2 -6.32 20.36 40.77
N ALA A 3 -5.10 20.64 41.22
CA ALA A 3 -3.99 21.06 40.39
C ALA A 3 -3.38 19.84 39.67
N ASP A 4 -3.26 19.92 38.35
CA ASP A 4 -2.57 18.95 37.51
C ASP A 4 -1.06 19.06 37.71
N LEU A 5 -0.44 17.96 38.17
CA LEU A 5 0.99 17.81 38.30
C LEU A 5 1.57 17.30 36.97
N ILE A 6 2.22 18.17 36.21
CA ILE A 6 3.00 17.80 35.03
C ILE A 6 4.28 17.07 35.51
N VAL A 7 4.36 15.76 35.25
CA VAL A 7 5.59 14.98 35.45
C VAL A 7 6.54 15.29 34.30
N VAL A 8 7.54 16.14 34.57
CA VAL A 8 8.71 16.33 33.71
C VAL A 8 9.63 15.12 33.92
N ILE A 9 9.69 14.22 32.94
CA ILE A 9 10.67 13.14 32.91
C ILE A 9 12.02 13.77 32.54
N ILE A 10 12.87 13.97 33.54
CA ILE A 10 14.30 14.26 33.35
C ILE A 10 14.96 12.92 32.99
N ILE A 11 15.35 12.75 31.73
CA ILE A 11 16.18 11.61 31.31
C ILE A 11 17.61 11.91 31.76
N THR A 12 18.07 11.20 32.79
CA THR A 12 19.46 11.19 33.26
C THR A 12 20.35 10.39 32.30
N THR A 13 21.55 10.91 32.06
CA THR A 13 22.53 10.53 31.02
C THR A 13 23.32 9.24 31.32
N GLU A 14 22.68 8.15 31.77
CA GLU A 14 23.35 6.85 31.94
C GLU A 14 22.42 5.72 31.42
N ASP A 15 23.02 4.78 30.68
CA ASP A 15 22.42 3.64 29.95
C ASP A 15 21.96 3.87 28.50
N ILE A 16 22.90 4.26 27.62
CA ILE A 16 22.85 3.84 26.20
C ILE A 16 23.62 2.52 26.09
N VAL A 17 22.88 1.41 26.11
CA VAL A 17 23.44 0.09 25.73
C VAL A 17 23.66 0.11 24.22
N ALA A 18 24.92 0.21 23.79
CA ALA A 18 25.30 0.11 22.38
C ALA A 18 24.78 -1.22 21.80
N VAL A 19 23.88 -1.14 20.83
CA VAL A 19 23.39 -2.31 20.10
C VAL A 19 24.48 -2.64 19.09
N ASN A 20 25.16 -3.76 19.29
CA ASN A 20 26.25 -4.19 18.40
C ASN A 20 25.67 -4.60 17.03
N LEU A 21 25.52 -3.63 16.13
CA LEU A 21 24.97 -3.82 14.79
C LEU A 21 26.03 -4.48 13.90
N GLU A 22 25.72 -5.68 13.37
CA GLU A 22 26.64 -6.38 12.47
C GLU A 22 26.85 -5.60 11.15
N PRO A 23 28.10 -5.50 10.65
CA PRO A 23 28.41 -4.78 9.42
C PRO A 23 27.73 -5.42 8.20
N PRO A 24 27.03 -4.63 7.37
CA PRO A 24 26.62 -5.13 6.06
C PRO A 24 27.85 -5.53 5.23
N LYS A 25 27.79 -6.67 4.53
CA LYS A 25 28.92 -7.26 3.78
C LYS A 25 29.69 -6.27 2.90
N VAL A 26 28.98 -5.31 2.28
CA VAL A 26 29.56 -4.30 1.38
C VAL A 26 30.51 -3.32 2.10
N ALA A 27 30.30 -3.10 3.40
CA ALA A 27 31.08 -2.18 4.21
C ALA A 27 32.04 -2.89 5.17
N ALA A 28 32.04 -4.23 5.21
CA ALA A 28 32.88 -5.00 6.13
C ALA A 28 34.37 -4.61 6.08
N PRO A 29 35.00 -4.35 4.90
CA PRO A 29 36.41 -3.92 4.85
C PRO A 29 36.67 -2.52 5.45
N TYR A 30 35.63 -1.69 5.54
CA TYR A 30 35.74 -0.28 5.93
C TYR A 30 35.07 -0.01 7.28
N TRP A 31 34.56 -1.03 7.96
CA TRP A 31 33.71 -0.86 9.12
C TRP A 31 34.42 -0.18 10.30
N ASN A 32 35.73 -0.37 10.43
CA ASN A 32 36.52 0.33 11.43
C ASN A 32 36.51 1.86 11.23
N GLU A 33 36.33 2.34 10.00
CA GLU A 33 36.35 3.77 9.67
C GLU A 33 34.96 4.40 9.71
N ILE A 34 33.92 3.66 9.27
CA ILE A 34 32.57 4.21 9.09
C ILE A 34 31.51 3.63 10.05
N GLY A 35 31.84 2.55 10.75
CA GLY A 35 30.90 1.76 11.55
C GLY A 35 30.29 2.57 12.68
N ASP A 36 31.12 3.22 13.50
CA ASP A 36 30.66 4.03 14.64
C ASP A 36 29.75 5.18 14.19
N PHE A 37 30.12 5.85 13.09
CA PHE A 37 29.31 6.92 12.49
C PHE A 37 27.90 6.42 12.10
N ILE A 38 27.84 5.25 11.45
CA ILE A 38 26.58 4.66 10.99
C ILE A 38 25.74 4.17 12.18
N SER A 39 26.34 3.39 13.09
CA SER A 39 25.65 2.80 14.22
C SER A 39 25.03 3.87 15.11
N THR A 40 25.80 4.90 15.46
CA THR A 40 25.31 6.03 16.27
C THR A 40 24.11 6.72 15.60
N ALA A 41 24.19 6.98 14.29
CA ALA A 41 23.10 7.62 13.56
C ALA A 41 21.82 6.76 13.52
N VAL A 42 21.96 5.43 13.44
CA VAL A 42 20.84 4.49 13.41
C VAL A 42 20.22 4.30 14.79
N GLU A 43 21.04 4.22 15.84
CA GLU A 43 20.60 4.10 17.22
C GLU A 43 19.80 5.32 17.67
N GLU A 44 20.26 6.53 17.32
CA GLU A 44 19.53 7.76 17.62
C GLU A 44 18.22 7.87 16.85
N ALA A 45 18.24 7.62 15.53
CA ALA A 45 17.07 7.82 14.68
C ALA A 45 16.02 6.70 14.83
N GLY A 46 16.47 5.47 15.09
CA GLY A 46 15.65 4.25 15.08
C GLY A 46 14.39 4.32 15.94
N PRO A 47 14.45 4.72 17.22
CA PRO A 47 13.28 4.82 18.08
C PRO A 47 12.24 5.86 17.62
N ALA A 48 12.67 6.88 16.87
CA ALA A 48 11.84 8.03 16.52
C ALA A 48 11.20 7.95 15.11
N ILE A 49 11.59 6.97 14.28
CA ILE A 49 11.14 6.87 12.90
C ILE A 49 10.56 5.48 12.57
N PRO A 50 9.54 5.38 11.69
CA PRO A 50 8.72 4.16 11.52
C PRO A 50 9.39 3.05 10.68
N TYR A 51 10.71 2.96 10.68
CA TYR A 51 11.48 1.98 9.92
C TYR A 51 12.24 1.05 10.85
N ARG A 52 12.45 -0.21 10.45
CA ARG A 52 13.22 -1.15 11.27
C ARG A 52 14.69 -0.74 11.28
N GLN A 53 15.39 -0.91 12.41
CA GLN A 53 16.83 -0.59 12.53
C GLN A 53 17.67 -1.21 11.41
N GLY A 54 17.47 -2.48 11.05
CA GLY A 54 18.21 -3.11 9.95
C GLY A 54 17.90 -2.56 8.55
N GLU A 55 16.79 -1.83 8.36
CA GLU A 55 16.51 -1.09 7.12
C GLU A 55 17.26 0.23 7.09
N LEU A 56 17.30 0.94 8.22
CA LEU A 56 18.05 2.17 8.41
C LEU A 56 19.55 1.94 8.29
N LEU A 57 20.06 0.88 8.92
CA LEU A 57 21.45 0.44 8.83
C LEU A 57 21.87 0.26 7.38
N ARG A 58 21.12 -0.52 6.59
CA ARG A 58 21.43 -0.72 5.16
C ARG A 58 21.39 0.57 4.35
N ALA A 59 20.45 1.47 4.64
CA ALA A 59 20.34 2.74 3.93
C ALA A 59 21.52 3.66 4.26
N ALA A 60 21.79 3.85 5.56
CA ALA A 60 22.88 4.67 6.06
C ALA A 60 24.25 4.12 5.61
N THR A 61 24.48 2.80 5.67
CA THR A 61 25.72 2.19 5.16
C THR A 61 25.93 2.49 3.68
N GLY A 62 24.90 2.35 2.84
CA GLY A 62 25.02 2.65 1.41
C GLY A 62 25.38 4.11 1.15
N LEU A 63 24.72 5.04 1.86
CA LEU A 63 24.97 6.47 1.74
C LEU A 63 26.38 6.83 2.22
N THR A 64 26.74 6.43 3.45
CA THR A 64 28.02 6.76 4.08
C THR A 64 29.19 6.20 3.29
N LEU A 65 29.11 4.93 2.85
CA LEU A 65 30.18 4.31 2.07
C LEU A 65 30.38 5.02 0.73
N TRP A 66 29.28 5.31 -0.01
CA TRP A 66 29.39 6.05 -1.26
C TRP A 66 29.92 7.47 -1.03
N ALA A 67 29.41 8.18 -0.02
CA ALA A 67 29.80 9.55 0.26
C ALA A 67 31.28 9.66 0.63
N TRP A 68 31.76 8.77 1.51
CA TRP A 68 33.15 8.74 1.96
C TRP A 68 34.11 8.22 0.88
N GLN A 69 33.81 7.06 0.28
CA GLN A 69 34.73 6.38 -0.63
C GLN A 69 34.67 6.91 -2.07
N THR A 70 33.49 7.25 -2.56
CA THR A 70 33.27 7.63 -3.97
C THR A 70 33.20 9.14 -4.15
N ALA A 71 32.45 9.83 -3.28
CA ALA A 71 32.29 11.29 -3.38
C ALA A 71 33.36 12.08 -2.60
N GLY A 72 34.18 11.42 -1.78
CA GLY A 72 35.26 12.04 -1.00
C GLY A 72 34.77 13.02 0.06
N LEU A 73 33.58 12.82 0.61
CA LEU A 73 32.97 13.70 1.60
C LEU A 73 33.42 13.34 3.03
N PRO A 74 33.58 14.34 3.92
CA PRO A 74 33.90 14.09 5.32
C PRO A 74 32.75 13.38 6.05
N LEU A 75 33.08 12.57 7.05
CA LEU A 75 32.13 11.83 7.89
C LEU A 75 31.47 12.74 8.94
N GLU A 76 30.83 13.80 8.46
CA GLU A 76 30.12 14.77 9.27
C GLU A 76 28.61 14.60 9.06
N ARG A 77 27.82 14.63 10.13
CA ARG A 77 26.38 14.35 10.06
C ARG A 77 25.66 15.29 9.09
N ASP A 78 25.94 16.58 9.21
CA ASP A 78 25.32 17.60 8.38
C ASP A 78 25.87 17.59 6.94
N VAL A 79 26.99 16.93 6.65
CA VAL A 79 27.47 16.74 5.27
C VAL A 79 26.84 15.49 4.65
N ILE A 80 26.89 14.36 5.34
CA ILE A 80 26.45 13.05 4.83
C ILE A 80 24.92 13.01 4.70
N PHE A 81 24.18 13.40 5.73
CA PHE A 81 22.71 13.34 5.76
C PHE A 81 22.04 14.58 5.14
N ARG A 82 22.79 15.51 4.56
CA ARG A 82 22.20 16.67 3.88
C ARG A 82 21.36 16.20 2.68
N ARG A 83 20.21 16.87 2.45
CA ARG A 83 19.30 16.55 1.34
C ARG A 83 20.04 16.44 0.00
N HIS A 84 20.89 17.42 -0.32
CA HIS A 84 21.66 17.41 -1.57
C HIS A 84 22.53 16.15 -1.72
N THR A 85 23.24 15.76 -0.66
CA THR A 85 24.07 14.55 -0.63
C THR A 85 23.23 13.28 -0.83
N ILE A 86 22.07 13.21 -0.19
CA ILE A 86 21.13 12.09 -0.35
C ILE A 86 20.60 12.02 -1.80
N GLU A 87 20.19 13.14 -2.39
CA GLU A 87 19.71 13.15 -3.78
C GLU A 87 20.83 12.72 -4.75
N ARG A 88 22.06 13.20 -4.52
CA ARG A 88 23.22 12.83 -5.32
C ARG A 88 23.54 11.35 -5.19
N PHE A 89 23.52 10.79 -3.98
CA PHE A 89 23.65 9.35 -3.75
C PHE A 89 22.56 8.54 -4.48
N VAL A 90 21.31 9.01 -4.44
CA VAL A 90 20.20 8.34 -5.12
C VAL A 90 20.36 8.35 -6.65
N ALA A 91 20.91 9.42 -7.20
CA ALA A 91 21.18 9.55 -8.63
C ALA A 91 22.41 8.73 -9.07
N GLU A 92 23.52 8.85 -8.35
CA GLU A 92 24.83 8.30 -8.72
C GLU A 92 25.10 6.95 -8.05
N GLY A 93 25.08 6.90 -6.71
CA GLY A 93 25.41 5.72 -5.92
C GLY A 93 24.39 4.57 -6.01
N LEU A 94 23.16 4.86 -6.39
CA LEU A 94 22.09 3.88 -6.61
C LEU A 94 21.72 3.69 -8.09
N ALA A 95 22.59 4.09 -9.03
CA ALA A 95 22.32 3.98 -10.47
C ALA A 95 21.98 2.55 -10.95
N HIS A 96 22.45 1.52 -10.25
CA HIS A 96 22.17 0.11 -10.54
C HIS A 96 20.90 -0.43 -9.85
N TYR A 97 20.26 0.35 -8.98
CA TYR A 97 19.01 -0.03 -8.32
C TYR A 97 17.80 0.28 -9.20
N THR A 98 16.72 -0.49 -8.99
CA THR A 98 15.39 -0.21 -9.56
C THR A 98 14.82 1.10 -9.02
N ASN A 99 13.92 1.75 -9.79
CA ASN A 99 13.25 2.99 -9.37
C ASN A 99 12.53 2.85 -8.02
N SER A 100 11.87 1.70 -7.78
CA SER A 100 11.23 1.42 -6.49
C SER A 100 12.27 1.29 -5.36
N GLY A 101 13.42 0.66 -5.62
CA GLY A 101 14.51 0.58 -4.65
C GLY A 101 15.09 1.94 -4.30
N ARG A 102 15.40 2.77 -5.31
CA ARG A 102 15.86 4.16 -5.14
C ARG A 102 14.90 4.99 -4.31
N THR A 103 13.59 4.90 -4.61
CA THR A 103 12.53 5.62 -3.87
C THR A 103 12.47 5.23 -2.40
N THR A 104 12.57 3.93 -2.10
CA THR A 104 12.57 3.43 -0.72
C THR A 104 13.80 3.92 0.06
N ARG A 105 15.00 3.80 -0.52
CA ARG A 105 16.25 4.24 0.13
C ARG A 105 16.26 5.74 0.37
N ARG A 106 15.86 6.51 -0.65
CA ARG A 106 15.67 7.96 -0.54
C ARG A 106 14.75 8.34 0.62
N SER A 107 13.60 7.66 0.75
CA SER A 107 12.63 7.97 1.81
C SER A 107 13.17 7.67 3.21
N GLN A 108 13.88 6.55 3.37
CA GLN A 108 14.54 6.19 4.63
C GLN A 108 15.58 7.24 5.03
N LEU A 109 16.47 7.59 4.09
CA LEU A 109 17.55 8.56 4.33
C LEU A 109 17.04 9.96 4.60
N LEU A 110 16.04 10.45 3.85
CA LEU A 110 15.45 11.76 4.11
C LEU A 110 14.78 11.82 5.48
N ARG A 111 14.17 10.72 5.93
CA ARG A 111 13.55 10.69 7.26
C ARG A 111 14.59 10.65 8.39
N MET A 112 15.70 9.94 8.20
CA MET A 112 16.85 10.02 9.11
C MET A 112 17.41 11.43 9.16
N ALA A 113 17.58 12.09 8.00
CA ALA A 113 18.09 13.45 7.91
C ALA A 113 17.21 14.48 8.64
N GLU A 114 15.89 14.39 8.48
CA GLU A 114 14.94 15.25 9.20
C GLU A 114 15.09 15.13 10.72
N PHE A 115 15.34 13.92 11.22
CA PHE A 115 15.55 13.68 12.65
C PHE A 115 16.94 14.15 13.12
N LEU A 116 18.00 13.71 12.45
CA LEU A 116 19.39 13.93 12.87
C LEU A 116 19.84 15.39 12.74
N LEU A 117 19.34 16.13 11.74
CA LEU A 117 19.76 17.51 11.47
C LEU A 117 18.77 18.55 12.02
N GLY A 118 17.57 18.11 12.40
CA GLY A 118 16.50 18.95 12.91
C GLY A 118 15.93 19.95 11.90
N PRO A 119 14.89 20.70 12.28
CA PRO A 119 14.08 21.51 11.38
C PRO A 119 14.81 22.73 10.79
N LYS A 120 15.90 23.20 11.42
CA LYS A 120 16.68 24.36 10.94
C LYS A 120 17.46 24.03 9.67
N VAL A 121 18.00 22.81 9.57
CA VAL A 121 18.82 22.35 8.44
C VAL A 121 17.97 21.56 7.46
N MET A 122 17.03 20.77 7.98
CA MET A 122 16.09 19.95 7.22
C MET A 122 14.66 20.37 7.57
N PRO A 123 14.11 21.42 6.92
CA PRO A 123 12.74 21.82 7.18
C PRO A 123 11.79 20.63 6.93
N PRO A 124 10.79 20.43 7.80
CA PRO A 124 9.86 19.33 7.66
C PRO A 124 9.20 19.38 6.28
N ARG A 125 8.99 18.20 5.70
CA ARG A 125 8.32 18.05 4.41
C ARG A 125 7.06 18.90 4.39
N MET A 126 6.93 19.77 3.39
CA MET A 126 5.66 20.43 3.09
C MET A 126 4.57 19.35 2.99
N ARG A 127 3.39 19.62 3.56
CA ARG A 127 2.26 18.69 3.54
C ARG A 127 2.05 18.16 2.12
N PRO A 128 1.79 16.86 1.92
CA PRO A 128 1.57 16.31 0.59
C PRO A 128 0.53 17.15 -0.19
N ILE A 129 0.84 17.45 -1.45
CA ILE A 129 -0.07 18.12 -2.38
C ILE A 129 -1.23 17.14 -2.67
N GLY A 130 -2.36 17.34 -2.01
CA GLY A 130 -3.63 16.63 -2.27
C GLY A 130 -3.58 15.09 -2.11
N LEU A 131 -4.76 14.49 -1.98
CA LEU A 131 -4.88 13.05 -2.22
C LEU A 131 -4.63 12.78 -3.71
N PRO A 132 -3.88 11.73 -4.08
CA PRO A 132 -3.75 11.32 -5.47
C PRO A 132 -5.14 11.14 -6.09
N GLU A 133 -5.28 11.66 -7.31
CA GLU A 133 -6.52 11.59 -8.08
C GLU A 133 -6.99 10.14 -8.19
N ALA A 134 -8.29 9.90 -8.01
CA ALA A 134 -8.87 8.59 -8.23
C ALA A 134 -8.72 8.21 -9.70
N LEU A 135 -8.38 6.93 -9.97
CA LEU A 135 -8.43 6.41 -11.33
C LEU A 135 -9.89 6.40 -11.79
N ALA A 136 -10.11 6.78 -13.06
CA ALA A 136 -11.43 6.73 -13.65
C ALA A 136 -11.99 5.29 -13.60
N PRO A 137 -13.26 5.08 -13.22
CA PRO A 137 -13.85 3.76 -13.23
C PRO A 137 -13.84 3.14 -14.63
N TYR A 138 -14.02 1.82 -14.71
CA TYR A 138 -14.21 1.13 -15.97
C TYR A 138 -15.64 1.38 -16.49
N THR A 139 -15.77 1.49 -17.81
CA THR A 139 -17.06 1.55 -18.51
C THR A 139 -17.70 0.17 -18.55
N HIS A 140 -19.01 0.12 -18.83
CA HIS A 140 -19.74 -1.14 -19.02
C HIS A 140 -19.14 -2.01 -20.15
N GLU A 141 -18.66 -1.39 -21.22
CA GLU A 141 -17.98 -2.07 -22.32
C GLU A 141 -16.65 -2.69 -21.87
N GLN A 142 -15.85 -1.96 -21.10
CA GLN A 142 -14.60 -2.48 -20.53
C GLN A 142 -14.88 -3.66 -19.56
N LEU A 143 -15.93 -3.55 -18.73
CA LEU A 143 -16.38 -4.63 -17.83
C LEU A 143 -16.78 -5.88 -18.63
N ALA A 144 -17.55 -5.72 -19.71
CA ALA A 144 -17.93 -6.82 -20.59
C ALA A 144 -16.72 -7.47 -21.28
N SER A 145 -15.77 -6.65 -21.75
CA SER A 145 -14.50 -7.10 -22.33
C SER A 145 -13.69 -7.92 -21.32
N PHE A 146 -13.62 -7.51 -20.04
CA PHE A 146 -12.94 -8.30 -19.01
C PHE A 146 -13.66 -9.61 -18.70
N LYS A 147 -14.99 -9.62 -18.64
CA LYS A 147 -15.75 -10.88 -18.46
C LYS A 147 -15.48 -11.85 -19.62
N SER A 148 -15.46 -11.35 -20.86
CA SER A 148 -15.09 -12.14 -22.04
C SER A 148 -13.64 -12.63 -21.99
N TRP A 149 -12.70 -11.74 -21.67
CA TRP A 149 -11.29 -12.06 -21.49
C TRP A 149 -11.08 -13.19 -20.49
N ALA A 150 -11.73 -13.12 -19.32
CA ALA A 150 -11.64 -14.17 -18.30
C ALA A 150 -12.19 -15.51 -18.84
N ALA A 151 -13.36 -15.51 -19.47
CA ALA A 151 -13.99 -16.71 -20.03
C ALA A 151 -13.16 -17.38 -21.15
N THR A 152 -12.41 -16.61 -21.93
CA THR A 152 -11.56 -17.12 -23.03
C THR A 152 -10.21 -17.68 -22.57
N GLN A 153 -9.86 -17.54 -21.29
CA GLN A 153 -8.58 -18.04 -20.79
C GLN A 153 -8.47 -19.56 -20.90
N SER A 154 -7.27 -20.01 -21.27
CA SER A 154 -6.85 -21.41 -21.20
C SER A 154 -5.47 -21.50 -20.53
N PRO A 155 -5.16 -22.56 -19.77
CA PRO A 155 -6.03 -23.69 -19.40
C PRO A 155 -7.11 -23.31 -18.37
N HIS A 156 -7.98 -24.27 -18.00
CA HIS A 156 -9.12 -24.05 -17.10
C HIS A 156 -8.76 -23.30 -15.80
N ASP A 157 -7.66 -23.66 -15.15
CA ASP A 157 -7.21 -23.01 -13.92
C ASP A 157 -6.97 -21.50 -14.12
N ARG A 158 -6.47 -21.09 -15.29
CA ARG A 158 -6.25 -19.68 -15.61
C ARG A 158 -7.56 -18.92 -15.74
N ARG A 159 -8.58 -19.53 -16.38
CA ARG A 159 -9.94 -18.98 -16.47
C ARG A 159 -10.54 -18.77 -15.08
N VAL A 160 -10.54 -19.82 -14.26
CA VAL A 160 -11.06 -19.75 -12.90
C VAL A 160 -10.37 -18.64 -12.10
N ASN A 161 -9.03 -18.55 -12.17
CA ASN A 161 -8.29 -17.51 -11.46
C ASN A 161 -8.56 -16.10 -12.03
N ALA A 162 -8.79 -15.96 -13.34
CA ALA A 162 -9.17 -14.69 -13.94
C ALA A 162 -10.55 -14.25 -13.42
N GLU A 163 -11.54 -15.14 -13.43
CA GLU A 163 -12.88 -14.87 -12.91
C GLU A 163 -12.87 -14.52 -11.42
N VAL A 164 -12.07 -15.22 -10.61
CA VAL A 164 -11.82 -14.90 -9.20
C VAL A 164 -11.21 -13.50 -9.03
N LEU A 165 -10.19 -13.16 -9.83
CA LEU A 165 -9.57 -11.83 -9.76
C LEU A 165 -10.58 -10.73 -10.06
N LEU A 166 -11.39 -10.92 -11.12
CA LEU A 166 -12.44 -9.97 -11.48
C LEU A 166 -13.50 -9.89 -10.38
N SER A 167 -13.91 -11.02 -9.80
CA SER A 167 -14.92 -11.05 -8.74
C SER A 167 -14.45 -10.33 -7.48
N LEU A 168 -13.23 -10.58 -7.02
CA LEU A 168 -12.66 -9.90 -5.85
C LEU A 168 -12.39 -8.41 -6.11
N GLY A 169 -11.98 -8.06 -7.33
CA GLY A 169 -11.69 -6.68 -7.73
C GLY A 169 -12.95 -5.84 -7.96
N PHE A 170 -13.85 -6.29 -8.81
CA PHE A 170 -15.08 -5.57 -9.18
C PHE A 170 -16.22 -5.81 -8.22
N GLY A 171 -16.33 -7.00 -7.63
CA GLY A 171 -17.42 -7.36 -6.72
C GLY A 171 -17.22 -6.89 -5.28
N ALA A 172 -15.97 -6.83 -4.79
CA ALA A 172 -15.67 -6.43 -3.41
C ALA A 172 -14.70 -5.23 -3.33
N GLY A 173 -14.23 -4.70 -4.46
CA GLY A 173 -13.33 -3.56 -4.47
C GLY A 173 -12.00 -3.81 -3.73
N LEU A 174 -11.55 -5.05 -3.62
CA LEU A 174 -10.40 -5.38 -2.77
C LEU A 174 -9.11 -4.79 -3.33
N ALA A 175 -8.24 -4.32 -2.44
CA ALA A 175 -6.90 -3.88 -2.81
C ALA A 175 -6.03 -5.09 -3.21
N ALA A 176 -5.02 -4.87 -4.04
CA ALA A 176 -4.12 -5.94 -4.50
C ALA A 176 -3.54 -6.78 -3.35
N ARG A 177 -3.12 -6.13 -2.25
CA ARG A 177 -2.60 -6.83 -1.06
C ARG A 177 -3.65 -7.74 -0.42
N GLU A 178 -4.90 -7.29 -0.37
CA GLU A 178 -6.02 -8.04 0.21
C GLU A 178 -6.28 -9.29 -0.63
N ILE A 179 -6.40 -9.15 -1.95
CA ILE A 179 -6.54 -10.29 -2.88
C ILE A 179 -5.37 -11.28 -2.72
N THR A 180 -4.13 -10.80 -2.64
CA THR A 180 -2.96 -11.70 -2.55
C THR A 180 -2.85 -12.46 -1.23
N ASN A 181 -3.47 -11.94 -0.16
CA ASN A 181 -3.42 -12.52 1.19
C ASN A 181 -4.69 -13.29 1.56
N LEU A 182 -5.75 -13.20 0.76
CA LEU A 182 -7.05 -13.80 1.06
C LEU A 182 -6.97 -15.34 1.00
N ARG A 183 -7.54 -16.00 1.99
CA ARG A 183 -7.75 -17.45 2.01
C ARG A 183 -9.16 -17.80 1.62
N VAL A 184 -9.37 -19.02 1.13
CA VAL A 184 -10.72 -19.54 0.84
C VAL A 184 -11.59 -19.51 2.10
N GLY A 185 -11.03 -19.84 3.27
CA GLY A 185 -11.74 -19.80 4.55
C GLY A 185 -12.12 -18.40 5.03
N ASP A 186 -11.66 -17.34 4.37
CA ASP A 186 -12.07 -15.96 4.62
C ASP A 186 -13.33 -15.58 3.81
N ILE A 187 -13.81 -16.48 2.94
CA ILE A 187 -14.99 -16.25 2.10
C ILE A 187 -16.14 -17.08 2.67
N ARG A 188 -17.18 -16.39 3.14
CA ARG A 188 -18.38 -17.01 3.69
C ARG A 188 -19.51 -16.97 2.68
N LEU A 189 -20.19 -18.09 2.52
CA LEU A 189 -21.39 -18.22 1.72
C LEU A 189 -22.57 -18.37 2.68
N ASP A 190 -23.55 -17.47 2.61
CA ASP A 190 -24.80 -17.57 3.36
C ASP A 190 -26.02 -17.29 2.46
N ASP A 191 -27.20 -17.26 3.05
CA ASP A 191 -28.47 -16.97 2.37
C ASP A 191 -28.58 -15.53 1.85
N ARG A 192 -27.68 -14.64 2.27
CA ARG A 192 -27.61 -13.23 1.84
C ARG A 192 -26.51 -12.98 0.82
N GLY A 193 -25.82 -14.02 0.37
CA GLY A 193 -24.81 -13.96 -0.69
C GLY A 193 -23.40 -14.29 -0.21
N VAL A 194 -22.41 -13.66 -0.84
CA VAL A 194 -21.00 -13.88 -0.55
C VAL A 194 -20.43 -12.76 0.30
N LEU A 195 -19.82 -13.12 1.44
CA LEU A 195 -19.17 -12.18 2.35
C LEU A 195 -17.67 -12.48 2.44
N VAL A 196 -16.83 -11.48 2.16
CA VAL A 196 -15.37 -11.62 2.24
C VAL A 196 -14.84 -10.96 3.52
N GLU A 197 -14.19 -11.75 4.37
CA GLU A 197 -13.57 -11.31 5.61
C GLU A 197 -12.11 -10.87 5.38
N ILE A 198 -11.86 -9.57 5.47
CA ILE A 198 -10.51 -9.03 5.37
C ILE A 198 -9.85 -9.06 6.74
N ARG A 199 -8.67 -9.68 6.82
CA ARG A 199 -7.83 -9.76 8.03
C ARG A 199 -6.66 -8.77 7.98
N GLY A 200 -5.98 -8.59 9.10
CA GLY A 200 -4.78 -7.75 9.23
C GLY A 200 -5.09 -6.35 9.77
N ASP A 201 -4.38 -5.34 9.26
CA ASP A 201 -4.33 -3.99 9.85
C ASP A 201 -5.69 -3.24 9.84
N ARG A 202 -6.61 -3.62 8.96
CA ARG A 202 -7.95 -3.01 8.82
C ARG A 202 -9.01 -4.09 8.64
N PRO A 203 -9.35 -4.82 9.71
CA PRO A 203 -10.27 -5.94 9.61
C PRO A 203 -11.69 -5.45 9.33
N ARG A 204 -12.37 -6.13 8.40
CA ARG A 204 -13.74 -5.80 7.99
C ARG A 204 -14.36 -6.92 7.18
N ALA A 205 -15.68 -6.95 7.11
CA ALA A 205 -16.41 -7.79 6.19
C ALA A 205 -16.89 -6.96 4.99
N VAL A 206 -16.74 -7.52 3.79
CA VAL A 206 -17.12 -6.87 2.53
C VAL A 206 -18.09 -7.78 1.78
N PRO A 207 -19.37 -7.39 1.67
CA PRO A 207 -20.33 -8.11 0.82
C PRO A 207 -19.89 -8.00 -0.63
N LEU A 208 -20.01 -9.11 -1.37
CA LEU A 208 -19.75 -9.15 -2.79
C LEU A 208 -21.00 -8.66 -3.55
N LEU A 209 -20.79 -7.94 -4.65
CA LEU A 209 -21.87 -7.63 -5.58
C LEU A 209 -22.41 -8.93 -6.22
N HIS A 210 -23.74 -9.05 -6.27
CA HIS A 210 -24.44 -10.25 -6.72
C HIS A 210 -23.96 -10.77 -8.10
N GLU A 211 -23.76 -9.87 -9.07
CA GLU A 211 -23.29 -10.25 -10.42
C GLU A 211 -21.89 -10.90 -10.45
N TRP A 212 -21.11 -10.79 -9.37
CA TRP A 212 -19.76 -11.33 -9.23
C TRP A 212 -19.68 -12.56 -8.31
N GLU A 213 -20.80 -13.01 -7.74
CA GLU A 213 -20.84 -14.17 -6.85
C GLU A 213 -20.57 -15.54 -7.50
N PRO A 214 -21.10 -15.85 -8.71
CA PRO A 214 -21.06 -17.22 -9.23
C PRO A 214 -19.66 -17.83 -9.29
N ALA A 215 -18.67 -17.09 -9.78
CA ALA A 215 -17.30 -17.57 -9.88
C ALA A 215 -16.67 -17.86 -8.52
N LEU A 216 -16.92 -16.99 -7.52
CA LEU A 216 -16.35 -17.16 -6.19
C LEU A 216 -17.04 -18.30 -5.42
N ILE A 217 -18.36 -18.49 -5.61
CA ILE A 217 -19.10 -19.63 -5.05
C ILE A 217 -18.52 -20.96 -5.57
N THR A 218 -18.34 -21.09 -6.89
CA THR A 218 -17.77 -22.29 -7.50
C THR A 218 -16.36 -22.53 -6.98
N PHE A 219 -15.51 -21.49 -6.96
CA PHE A 219 -14.14 -21.59 -6.47
C PHE A 219 -14.06 -22.07 -5.02
N VAL A 220 -14.86 -21.50 -4.12
CA VAL A 220 -14.87 -21.86 -2.69
C VAL A 220 -15.30 -23.32 -2.48
N LYS A 221 -16.23 -23.84 -3.29
CA LYS A 221 -16.68 -25.24 -3.20
C LYS A 221 -15.63 -26.25 -3.66
N GLU A 222 -14.74 -25.85 -4.55
CA GLU A 222 -13.71 -26.72 -5.15
C GLU A 222 -12.38 -26.70 -4.39
N HIS A 223 -12.18 -25.76 -3.47
CA HIS A 223 -10.89 -25.54 -2.79
C HIS A 223 -11.00 -25.66 -1.27
N ARG A 224 -9.88 -25.97 -0.61
CA ARG A 224 -9.84 -26.11 0.86
C ARG A 224 -9.77 -24.74 1.50
N SER A 225 -10.32 -24.60 2.70
CA SER A 225 -10.29 -23.32 3.46
C SER A 225 -8.89 -22.74 3.68
N THR A 226 -7.86 -23.60 3.72
CA THR A 226 -6.45 -23.22 3.85
C THR A 226 -5.82 -22.70 2.58
N ASP A 227 -6.45 -22.92 1.42
CA ASP A 227 -5.89 -22.53 0.13
C ASP A 227 -5.98 -21.02 -0.06
N TRP A 228 -5.13 -20.48 -0.93
CA TRP A 228 -5.26 -19.08 -1.31
C TRP A 228 -6.51 -18.88 -2.18
N ALA A 229 -7.27 -17.82 -1.90
CA ALA A 229 -8.45 -17.48 -2.68
C ALA A 229 -8.12 -17.07 -4.12
N PHE A 230 -6.88 -16.70 -4.40
CA PHE A 230 -6.37 -16.40 -5.75
C PHE A 230 -5.05 -17.13 -5.96
N LEU A 231 -4.91 -17.84 -7.08
CA LEU A 231 -3.79 -18.73 -7.39
C LEU A 231 -3.52 -19.70 -6.21
N PRO A 232 -4.38 -20.71 -6.00
CA PRO A 232 -4.34 -21.59 -4.83
C PRO A 232 -3.01 -22.36 -4.71
N GLY A 233 -2.37 -22.69 -5.84
CA GLY A 233 -1.07 -23.38 -5.87
C GLY A 233 0.15 -22.57 -5.39
N ARG A 234 -0.04 -21.36 -4.85
CA ARG A 234 1.06 -20.53 -4.33
C ARG A 234 1.59 -21.08 -3.00
N THR A 235 2.91 -21.20 -2.89
CA THR A 235 3.57 -21.56 -1.62
C THR A 235 3.77 -20.37 -0.68
N LYS A 236 3.78 -19.14 -1.20
CA LYS A 236 3.96 -17.91 -0.40
C LYS A 236 3.30 -16.68 -1.04
N VAL A 237 3.10 -15.64 -0.23
CA VAL A 237 2.72 -14.30 -0.69
C VAL A 237 3.93 -13.61 -1.33
N TYR A 238 3.74 -12.91 -2.45
CA TYR A 238 4.77 -12.06 -3.05
C TYR A 238 4.16 -10.86 -3.80
N LYS A 239 4.97 -9.81 -4.01
CA LYS A 239 4.50 -8.46 -4.39
C LYS A 239 3.87 -8.33 -5.79
N ASN A 240 4.16 -9.25 -6.71
CA ASN A 240 3.81 -9.13 -8.14
C ASN A 240 2.88 -10.24 -8.64
N VAL A 241 2.20 -10.96 -7.74
CA VAL A 241 1.34 -12.11 -8.09
C VAL A 241 0.31 -11.73 -9.16
N ILE A 242 -0.44 -10.65 -8.93
CA ILE A 242 -1.51 -10.19 -9.83
C ILE A 242 -0.94 -9.69 -11.16
N THR A 243 0.10 -8.85 -11.12
CA THR A 243 0.74 -8.32 -12.34
C THR A 243 1.30 -9.45 -13.21
N ASN A 244 1.98 -10.43 -12.61
CA ASN A 244 2.49 -11.59 -13.34
C ASN A 244 1.36 -12.43 -13.92
N PHE A 245 0.30 -12.67 -13.15
CA PHE A 245 -0.87 -13.42 -13.64
C PHE A 245 -1.47 -12.76 -14.88
N ILE A 246 -1.69 -11.45 -14.83
CA ILE A 246 -2.27 -10.70 -15.94
C ILE A 246 -1.35 -10.73 -17.15
N TYR A 247 -0.04 -10.52 -16.96
CA TYR A 247 0.96 -10.61 -18.03
C TYR A 247 0.90 -11.97 -18.75
N TRP A 248 0.80 -13.07 -18.00
CA TRP A 248 0.75 -14.42 -18.57
C TRP A 248 -0.62 -14.84 -19.11
N SER A 249 -1.67 -14.06 -18.83
CA SER A 249 -3.04 -14.36 -19.27
C SER A 249 -3.38 -13.68 -20.59
N GLY A 250 -2.42 -12.98 -21.21
CA GLY A 250 -2.68 -12.13 -22.36
C GLY A 250 -3.54 -10.93 -21.97
N THR A 251 -3.38 -9.82 -22.67
CA THR A 251 -4.18 -8.61 -22.42
C THR A 251 -5.20 -8.44 -23.53
N THR A 252 -6.35 -7.89 -23.20
CA THR A 252 -7.18 -7.18 -24.18
C THR A 252 -6.50 -5.86 -24.57
N GLU A 253 -7.16 -4.99 -25.34
CA GLU A 253 -6.69 -3.62 -25.59
C GLU A 253 -6.38 -2.87 -24.28
N GLU A 254 -7.11 -3.17 -23.20
CA GLU A 254 -6.82 -2.70 -21.86
C GLU A 254 -6.44 -3.82 -20.90
N THR A 255 -5.65 -3.48 -19.87
CA THR A 255 -5.23 -4.41 -18.82
C THR A 255 -6.05 -4.17 -17.55
N PRO A 256 -6.58 -5.23 -16.90
CA PRO A 256 -7.26 -5.10 -15.62
C PRO A 256 -6.32 -4.58 -14.53
N GLN A 257 -6.69 -3.49 -13.85
CA GLN A 257 -5.91 -2.88 -12.78
C GLN A 257 -6.71 -2.87 -11.48
N THR A 258 -6.21 -3.52 -10.44
CA THR A 258 -6.89 -3.60 -9.15
C THR A 258 -7.29 -2.23 -8.57
N PRO A 259 -6.45 -1.17 -8.63
CA PRO A 259 -6.86 0.15 -8.16
C PRO A 259 -8.04 0.75 -8.96
N ARG A 260 -8.13 0.45 -10.26
CA ARG A 260 -9.22 0.92 -11.13
C ARG A 260 -10.49 0.08 -10.96
N MET A 261 -10.37 -1.23 -10.73
CA MET A 261 -11.47 -2.10 -10.32
C MET A 261 -12.12 -1.60 -9.02
N ARG A 262 -11.29 -1.30 -8.02
CA ARG A 262 -11.75 -0.71 -6.77
C ARG A 262 -12.44 0.64 -6.97
N SER A 263 -11.92 1.48 -7.85
CA SER A 263 -12.56 2.75 -8.20
C SER A 263 -13.94 2.52 -8.82
N THR A 264 -14.06 1.51 -9.69
CA THR A 264 -15.33 1.08 -10.30
C THR A 264 -16.33 0.60 -9.25
N TRP A 265 -15.89 -0.23 -8.30
CA TRP A 265 -16.73 -0.72 -7.20
C TRP A 265 -17.22 0.42 -6.27
N ILE A 266 -16.35 1.39 -5.93
CA ILE A 266 -16.75 2.55 -5.13
C ILE A 266 -17.78 3.39 -5.87
N VAL A 267 -17.52 3.71 -7.14
CA VAL A 267 -18.44 4.51 -7.97
C VAL A 267 -19.77 3.79 -8.13
N HIS A 268 -19.78 2.47 -8.34
CA HIS A 268 -21.00 1.67 -8.37
C HIS A 268 -21.85 1.89 -7.12
N HIS A 269 -21.28 1.75 -5.92
CA HIS A 269 -22.04 1.94 -4.68
C HIS A 269 -22.50 3.38 -4.44
N LEU A 270 -21.69 4.38 -4.84
CA LEU A 270 -22.09 5.78 -4.76
C LEU A 270 -23.28 6.08 -5.70
N THR A 271 -23.22 5.58 -6.94
CA THR A 271 -24.30 5.70 -7.93
C THR A 271 -25.56 4.98 -7.46
N SER A 272 -25.42 3.82 -6.81
CA SER A 272 -26.54 3.05 -6.24
C SER A 272 -27.10 3.63 -4.94
N GLY A 273 -26.62 4.79 -4.48
CA GLY A 273 -27.13 5.46 -3.28
C GLY A 273 -26.86 4.72 -1.97
N VAL A 274 -25.86 3.84 -1.91
CA VAL A 274 -25.51 3.13 -0.68
C VAL A 274 -25.10 4.13 0.40
N HIS A 275 -25.66 3.98 1.60
CA HIS A 275 -25.31 4.83 2.73
C HIS A 275 -23.80 4.91 2.93
N VAL A 276 -23.31 6.13 3.16
CA VAL A 276 -21.87 6.38 3.13
C VAL A 276 -21.10 5.70 4.27
N VAL A 277 -21.70 5.55 5.45
CA VAL A 277 -21.06 4.91 6.61
C VAL A 277 -20.76 3.42 6.35
N PRO A 278 -21.72 2.57 5.93
CA PRO A 278 -21.40 1.19 5.57
C PRO A 278 -20.45 1.10 4.37
N LEU A 279 -20.53 2.02 3.40
CA LEU A 279 -19.57 2.06 2.29
C LEU A 279 -18.14 2.36 2.76
N LEU A 280 -17.94 3.36 3.63
CA LEU A 280 -16.63 3.67 4.22
C LEU A 280 -16.06 2.45 4.96
N ARG A 281 -16.92 1.76 5.73
CA ARG A 281 -16.54 0.54 6.46
C ARG A 281 -16.13 -0.57 5.51
N ALA A 282 -16.94 -0.90 4.51
CA ALA A 282 -16.67 -1.94 3.52
C ALA A 282 -15.44 -1.61 2.65
N ALA A 283 -15.25 -0.34 2.31
CA ALA A 283 -14.06 0.13 1.63
C ALA A 283 -12.82 0.08 2.54
N GLY A 284 -12.95 0.17 3.87
CA GLY A 284 -11.81 0.25 4.78
C GLY A 284 -11.10 1.61 4.72
N VAL A 285 -11.86 2.68 4.45
CA VAL A 285 -11.39 4.08 4.53
C VAL A 285 -12.03 4.77 5.72
N GLN A 286 -11.29 5.69 6.35
CA GLN A 286 -11.71 6.32 7.62
C GLN A 286 -12.33 7.72 7.45
N SER A 287 -12.21 8.32 6.26
CA SER A 287 -12.70 9.67 6.00
C SER A 287 -13.56 9.75 4.74
N LEU A 288 -14.55 10.64 4.78
CA LEU A 288 -15.36 10.97 3.62
C LEU A 288 -14.53 11.62 2.50
N GLU A 289 -13.47 12.35 2.87
CA GLU A 289 -12.51 12.95 1.93
C GLU A 289 -11.88 11.91 1.00
N ALA A 290 -11.65 10.68 1.50
CA ALA A 290 -11.13 9.58 0.68
C ALA A 290 -12.13 9.13 -0.40
N LEU A 291 -13.43 9.36 -0.20
CA LEU A 291 -14.48 9.10 -1.18
C LEU A 291 -14.75 10.29 -2.11
N ALA A 292 -14.51 11.53 -1.66
CA ALA A 292 -14.79 12.76 -2.41
C ALA A 292 -14.18 12.75 -3.83
N ARG A 293 -12.98 12.20 -3.99
CA ARG A 293 -12.30 12.05 -5.29
C ARG A 293 -13.03 11.16 -6.31
N TYR A 294 -13.99 10.33 -5.89
CA TYR A 294 -14.80 9.49 -6.78
C TYR A 294 -16.12 10.15 -7.19
N VAL A 295 -16.57 11.19 -6.48
CA VAL A 295 -17.87 11.85 -6.70
C VAL A 295 -17.99 12.41 -8.13
N LYS A 296 -16.89 12.92 -8.70
CA LYS A 296 -16.85 13.41 -10.09
C LYS A 296 -17.15 12.34 -11.15
N TYR A 297 -17.17 11.06 -10.79
CA TYR A 297 -17.52 9.95 -11.68
C TYR A 297 -18.93 9.41 -11.43
N VAL A 298 -19.65 9.92 -10.43
CA VAL A 298 -21.05 9.59 -10.19
C VAL A 298 -21.89 10.37 -11.20
N PRO A 299 -22.77 9.71 -11.99
CA PRO A 299 -23.66 10.41 -12.90
C PRO A 299 -24.52 11.44 -12.18
N GLU A 300 -24.80 12.57 -12.83
CA GLU A 300 -25.80 13.50 -12.32
C GLU A 300 -27.18 12.84 -12.30
N VAL A 301 -27.87 12.99 -11.17
CA VAL A 301 -29.26 12.54 -11.03
C VAL A 301 -30.14 13.61 -11.65
N ASP A 302 -31.21 13.18 -12.31
CA ASP A 302 -32.26 14.09 -12.78
C ASP A 302 -32.67 15.09 -11.67
N PRO A 303 -32.71 16.41 -11.94
CA PRO A 303 -32.93 17.42 -10.91
C PRO A 303 -34.23 17.26 -10.13
N ASP A 304 -35.30 16.75 -10.77
CA ASP A 304 -36.59 16.54 -10.11
C ASP A 304 -36.54 15.32 -9.19
N ASN A 305 -35.88 14.23 -9.62
CA ASN A 305 -35.60 13.08 -8.76
C ASN A 305 -34.70 13.46 -7.57
N ALA A 306 -33.66 14.25 -7.81
CA ALA A 306 -32.78 14.75 -6.76
C ALA A 306 -33.56 15.62 -5.76
N ARG A 307 -34.44 16.49 -6.25
CA ARG A 307 -35.31 17.32 -5.41
C ARG A 307 -36.30 16.50 -4.60
N ALA A 308 -36.92 15.47 -5.17
CA ALA A 308 -37.82 14.57 -4.46
C ALA A 308 -37.10 13.85 -3.32
N ALA A 309 -35.94 13.25 -3.61
CA ALA A 309 -35.12 12.55 -2.63
C ALA A 309 -34.66 13.47 -1.48
N LEU A 310 -34.19 14.70 -1.79
CA LEU A 310 -33.77 15.68 -0.78
C LEU A 310 -34.91 16.19 0.10
N ARG A 311 -36.16 16.13 -0.38
CA ARG A 311 -37.35 16.48 0.40
C ARG A 311 -37.86 15.32 1.27
N GLY A 312 -37.25 14.13 1.17
CA GLY A 312 -37.74 12.92 1.82
C GLY A 312 -39.00 12.35 1.16
N CYS A 313 -39.34 12.79 -0.06
CA CYS A 313 -40.33 12.12 -0.88
C CYS A 313 -39.59 10.96 -1.55
N GLY A 314 -39.77 9.74 -1.02
CA GLY A 314 -39.07 8.56 -1.52
C GLY A 314 -39.19 8.40 -3.05
N LEU A 315 -38.12 7.88 -3.66
CA LEU A 315 -38.12 7.38 -5.03
C LEU A 315 -39.05 6.17 -5.15
#